data_AF-A0A3D4Z3R0-F1
#
_entry.id   AF-A0A3D4Z3R0-F1
#
_cell.length_a   1.000
_cell.length_b   1.000
_cell.length_c   1.000
_cell.angle_alpha   90.00
_cell.angle_beta   90.00
_cell.angle_gamma   90.00
#
_symmetry.space_group_name_H-M   'P 1'
#
loop_
_entity.id
_entity.type
_entity.pdbx_description
1 polymer ?
#
loop_
_entity_poly.entity_id
_entity_poly.type
_entity_poly.pdbx_seq_one_letter_code
_entity_poly.pdbx_strand_id
1 'polypeptide(L)'
;MSEQELLEDFKESLGRACLEFVELAASNTFGLGIDIQLISELNLESSTFIERNFTLAEIEYCRNAQSPAASFSARWAAKEAVAKAMCNFNLKAGRLSKDMGDPMIEVEILPASTKAPELRLYGYAEETAKRLGISEIKISLTHSGIYAAAVALAVGSAEFCSAEF
;
A
#
# COMPACT_ATOMS: atom_id res chain seq x y z
N MET A 1 -13.30 10.20 21.25
CA MET A 1 -12.78 11.29 20.42
C MET A 1 -13.92 11.90 19.65
N SER A 2 -13.98 13.23 19.59
CA SER A 2 -14.90 13.95 18.73
C SER A 2 -14.49 13.80 17.26
N GLU A 3 -15.43 14.04 16.35
CA GLU A 3 -15.17 14.03 14.89
C GLU A 3 -14.10 15.05 14.50
N GLN A 4 -13.99 16.16 15.23
CA GLN A 4 -12.92 17.16 15.07
C GLN A 4 -11.56 16.65 15.53
N GLU A 5 -11.48 15.92 16.64
CA GLU A 5 -10.22 15.31 17.11
C GLU A 5 -9.72 14.24 16.13
N LEU A 6 -10.61 13.43 15.56
CA LEU A 6 -10.27 12.45 14.52
C LEU A 6 -9.73 13.12 13.25
N LEU A 7 -10.31 14.26 12.86
CA LEU A 7 -9.88 15.01 11.69
C LEU A 7 -8.50 15.65 11.89
N GLU A 8 -8.22 16.16 13.10
CA GLU A 8 -6.91 16.73 13.42
C GLU A 8 -5.83 15.64 13.52
N ASP A 9 -6.10 14.50 14.14
CA ASP A 9 -5.18 13.34 14.17
C ASP A 9 -4.86 12.86 12.74
N PHE A 10 -5.88 12.82 11.86
CA PHE A 10 -5.70 12.44 10.46
C PHE A 10 -4.83 13.44 9.71
N LYS A 11 -5.06 14.75 9.87
CA LYS A 11 -4.25 15.80 9.25
C LYS A 11 -2.81 15.77 9.76
N GLU A 12 -2.61 15.55 11.05
CA GLU A 12 -1.27 15.54 11.65
C GLU A 12 -0.47 14.31 11.21
N SER A 13 -1.11 13.13 11.18
CA SER A 13 -0.50 11.89 10.68
C SER A 13 -0.15 12.01 9.19
N LEU A 14 -1.07 12.55 8.37
CA LEU A 14 -0.83 12.79 6.95
C LEU A 14 0.27 13.84 6.73
N GLY A 15 0.27 14.92 7.52
CA GLY A 15 1.28 15.98 7.45
C GLY A 15 2.69 15.50 7.82
N ARG A 16 2.81 14.67 8.86
CA ARG A 16 4.10 14.04 9.24
C ARG A 16 4.60 13.09 8.16
N ALA A 17 3.71 12.24 7.64
CA ALA A 17 4.05 11.38 6.52
C ALA A 17 4.54 12.25 5.35
N CYS A 18 3.81 13.31 4.96
CA CYS A 18 4.20 14.24 3.90
C CYS A 18 5.56 14.92 4.12
N LEU A 19 5.93 15.24 5.35
CA LEU A 19 7.25 15.79 5.68
C LEU A 19 8.36 14.75 5.55
N GLU A 20 8.17 13.54 6.08
CA GLU A 20 9.09 12.42 5.86
C GLU A 20 9.25 12.10 4.36
N PHE A 21 8.16 12.19 3.58
CA PHE A 21 8.16 12.05 2.12
C PHE A 21 9.05 13.10 1.42
N VAL A 22 8.97 14.37 1.82
CA VAL A 22 9.76 15.46 1.23
C VAL A 22 11.24 15.34 1.57
N GLU A 23 11.57 14.89 2.79
CA GLU A 23 12.95 14.67 3.20
C GLU A 23 13.60 13.49 2.46
N LEU A 24 12.86 12.39 2.25
CA LEU A 24 13.34 11.22 1.50
C LEU A 24 13.56 11.51 0.00
N ALA A 25 12.77 12.43 -0.56
CA ALA A 25 12.85 12.86 -1.96
C ALA A 25 14.09 13.72 -2.29
N ALA A 26 14.74 14.32 -1.29
CA ALA A 26 15.83 15.28 -1.50
C ALA A 26 17.15 14.65 -1.98
N SER A 27 17.30 13.32 -1.91
CA SER A 27 18.55 12.61 -2.28
C SER A 27 18.36 11.29 -3.04
N ASN A 28 17.13 10.84 -3.28
CA ASN A 28 16.80 9.56 -3.92
C ASN A 28 15.71 9.70 -4.99
N THR A 29 15.64 8.75 -5.92
CA THR A 29 14.43 8.58 -6.74
C THR A 29 13.35 8.02 -5.85
N PHE A 30 12.13 8.55 -5.98
CA PHE A 30 11.00 8.10 -5.17
C PHE A 30 9.73 7.98 -6.00
N GLY A 31 8.79 7.20 -5.50
CA GLY A 31 7.45 7.06 -6.02
C GLY A 31 6.43 7.16 -4.90
N LEU A 32 5.40 7.97 -5.09
CA LEU A 32 4.33 8.16 -4.11
C LEU A 32 3.04 7.52 -4.62
N GLY A 33 2.33 6.83 -3.73
CA GLY A 33 1.00 6.31 -4.00
C GLY A 33 0.04 6.65 -2.87
N ILE A 34 -1.17 7.05 -3.24
CA ILE A 34 -2.28 7.29 -2.32
C ILE A 34 -3.52 6.57 -2.83
N ASP A 35 -4.28 5.99 -1.93
CA ASP A 35 -5.56 5.38 -2.26
C ASP A 35 -6.58 5.56 -1.12
N ILE A 36 -7.86 5.63 -1.51
CA ILE A 36 -9.00 5.71 -0.61
C ILE A 36 -10.07 4.72 -1.09
N GLN A 37 -10.68 4.03 -0.13
CA GLN A 37 -11.71 3.03 -0.35
C GLN A 37 -12.94 3.37 0.47
N LEU A 38 -14.12 3.29 -0.14
CA LEU A 38 -15.37 3.30 0.60
C LEU A 38 -15.58 1.90 1.19
N ILE A 39 -15.72 1.80 2.51
CA ILE A 39 -15.80 0.51 3.21
C ILE A 39 -16.97 -0.34 2.70
N SER A 40 -18.08 0.30 2.31
CA SER A 40 -19.27 -0.37 1.77
C SER A 40 -19.11 -0.91 0.35
N GLU A 41 -18.09 -0.47 -0.41
CA GLU A 41 -17.89 -0.90 -1.80
C GLU A 41 -17.04 -2.17 -1.91
N LEU A 42 -16.33 -2.54 -0.83
CA LEU A 42 -15.53 -3.75 -0.82
C LEU A 42 -16.44 -4.98 -0.64
N ASN A 43 -16.55 -5.80 -1.67
CA ASN A 43 -17.41 -6.99 -1.66
C ASN A 43 -16.76 -8.15 -0.89
N LEU A 44 -16.91 -8.14 0.44
CA LEU A 44 -16.35 -9.17 1.33
C LEU A 44 -17.07 -10.52 1.22
N GLU A 45 -18.29 -10.55 0.68
CA GLU A 45 -19.05 -11.78 0.44
C GLU A 45 -18.49 -12.57 -0.76
N SER A 46 -17.70 -11.92 -1.62
CA SER A 46 -17.03 -12.59 -2.73
C SER A 46 -15.76 -13.29 -2.25
N SER A 47 -15.87 -14.60 -1.98
CA SER A 47 -14.69 -15.44 -1.69
C SER A 47 -13.65 -15.35 -2.81
N THR A 48 -14.08 -15.28 -4.07
CA THR A 48 -13.18 -15.10 -5.23
C THR A 48 -12.37 -13.81 -5.13
N PHE A 49 -12.98 -12.68 -4.77
CA PHE A 49 -12.24 -11.43 -4.62
C PHE A 49 -11.23 -11.53 -3.46
N ILE A 50 -11.66 -12.07 -2.32
CA ILE A 50 -10.83 -12.17 -1.12
C ILE A 50 -9.64 -13.11 -1.35
N GLU A 51 -9.89 -14.34 -1.80
CA GLU A 51 -8.85 -15.36 -2.02
C GLU A 51 -7.90 -15.00 -3.16
N ARG A 52 -8.35 -14.21 -4.14
CA ARG A 52 -7.51 -13.73 -5.23
C ARG A 52 -6.58 -12.60 -4.81
N ASN A 53 -6.95 -11.79 -3.82
CA ASN A 53 -6.24 -10.53 -3.55
C ASN A 53 -5.56 -10.45 -2.18
N PHE A 54 -5.91 -11.34 -1.25
CA PHE A 54 -5.40 -11.34 0.11
C PHE A 54 -4.74 -12.68 0.44
N THR A 55 -3.62 -12.64 1.15
CA THR A 55 -2.98 -13.85 1.66
C THR A 55 -3.83 -14.46 2.78
N LEU A 56 -3.61 -15.73 3.09
CA LEU A 56 -4.29 -16.39 4.21
C LEU A 56 -4.03 -15.66 5.54
N ALA A 57 -2.83 -15.14 5.75
CA ALA A 57 -2.47 -14.39 6.95
C ALA A 57 -3.22 -13.05 7.03
N GLU A 58 -3.37 -12.33 5.91
CA GLU A 58 -4.18 -11.11 5.85
C GLU A 58 -5.65 -11.39 6.13
N ILE A 59 -6.19 -12.47 5.54
CA ILE A 59 -7.58 -12.88 5.74
C ILE A 59 -7.83 -13.22 7.21
N GLU A 60 -6.96 -14.01 7.83
CA GLU A 60 -7.03 -14.37 9.24
C GLU A 60 -6.97 -13.12 10.13
N TYR A 61 -6.04 -12.22 9.87
CA TYR A 61 -5.95 -10.96 10.60
C TYR A 61 -7.23 -10.13 10.47
N CYS A 62 -7.72 -9.93 9.24
CA CYS A 62 -8.87 -9.06 9.00
C CYS A 62 -10.14 -9.62 9.62
N ARG A 63 -10.37 -10.93 9.55
CA ARG A 63 -11.53 -11.58 10.16
C ARG A 63 -11.54 -11.50 11.69
N ASN A 64 -10.37 -11.44 12.31
CA ASN A 64 -10.22 -11.30 13.77
C ASN A 64 -10.20 -9.84 14.25
N ALA A 65 -10.24 -8.85 13.34
CA ALA A 65 -10.27 -7.44 13.71
C ALA A 65 -11.64 -7.03 14.27
N GLN A 66 -11.68 -5.96 15.07
CA GLN A 66 -12.93 -5.41 15.63
C GLN A 66 -13.94 -5.03 14.54
N SER A 67 -13.45 -4.52 13.40
CA SER A 67 -14.26 -4.28 12.20
C SER A 67 -13.57 -4.96 11.01
N PRO A 68 -14.01 -6.17 10.63
CA PRO A 68 -13.42 -6.88 9.50
C PRO A 68 -13.49 -6.09 8.20
N ALA A 69 -14.62 -5.42 7.93
CA ALA A 69 -14.78 -4.61 6.73
C ALA A 69 -13.78 -3.47 6.64
N ALA A 70 -13.64 -2.69 7.71
CA ALA A 70 -12.65 -1.61 7.76
C ALA A 70 -11.21 -2.13 7.62
N SER A 71 -10.92 -3.28 8.25
CA SER A 71 -9.60 -3.92 8.20
C SER A 71 -9.22 -4.42 6.79
N PHE A 72 -10.17 -5.02 6.07
CA PHE A 72 -9.99 -5.41 4.67
C PHE A 72 -9.85 -4.19 3.75
N SER A 73 -10.71 -3.17 3.91
CA SER A 73 -10.66 -1.95 3.09
C SER A 73 -9.35 -1.17 3.28
N ALA A 74 -8.81 -1.11 4.50
CA ALA A 74 -7.55 -0.43 4.74
C ALA A 74 -6.35 -1.15 4.09
N ARG A 75 -6.37 -2.48 4.06
CA ARG A 75 -5.36 -3.26 3.33
C ARG A 75 -5.52 -3.17 1.83
N TRP A 76 -6.76 -3.16 1.33
CA TRP A 76 -7.01 -2.96 -0.09
C TRP A 76 -6.49 -1.60 -0.55
N ALA A 77 -6.80 -0.52 0.20
CA ALA A 77 -6.24 0.80 -0.05
C ALA A 77 -4.71 0.78 -0.03
N ALA A 78 -4.10 0.08 0.93
CA ALA A 78 -2.65 0.02 1.03
C ALA A 78 -2.00 -0.76 -0.12
N LYS A 79 -2.61 -1.85 -0.59
CA LYS A 79 -2.18 -2.58 -1.79
C LYS A 79 -2.21 -1.68 -3.03
N GLU A 80 -3.29 -0.93 -3.24
CA GLU A 80 -3.42 0.04 -4.34
C GLU A 80 -2.42 1.21 -4.21
N ALA A 81 -2.19 1.71 -3.00
CA ALA A 81 -1.20 2.75 -2.73
C ALA A 81 0.22 2.26 -3.09
N VAL A 82 0.60 1.04 -2.68
CA VAL A 82 1.88 0.43 -3.08
C VAL A 82 1.96 0.32 -4.60
N ALA A 83 0.86 -0.07 -5.25
CA ALA A 83 0.83 -0.19 -6.70
C ALA A 83 1.13 1.13 -7.41
N LYS A 84 0.50 2.20 -6.95
CA LYS A 84 0.70 3.56 -7.46
C LYS A 84 2.11 4.07 -7.16
N ALA A 85 2.64 3.80 -5.97
CA ALA A 85 4.00 4.23 -5.58
C ALA A 85 5.06 3.63 -6.50
N MET A 86 4.98 2.31 -6.77
CA MET A 86 5.94 1.67 -7.66
C MET A 86 5.78 2.14 -9.12
N CYS A 87 4.55 2.37 -9.60
CA CYS A 87 4.33 2.95 -10.93
C CYS A 87 4.91 4.37 -11.05
N ASN A 88 4.75 5.19 -10.00
CA ASN A 88 5.27 6.56 -9.97
C ASN A 88 6.77 6.64 -9.72
N PHE A 89 7.40 5.56 -9.22
CA PHE A 89 8.85 5.49 -8.99
C PHE A 89 9.64 5.65 -10.30
N ASN A 90 9.15 5.06 -11.39
CA ASN A 90 9.73 5.24 -12.71
C ASN A 90 8.64 5.21 -13.78
N LEU A 91 8.25 6.38 -14.27
CA LEU A 91 7.21 6.56 -15.30
C LEU A 91 7.52 5.86 -16.64
N LYS A 92 8.77 5.42 -16.86
CA LYS A 92 9.18 4.66 -18.06
C LYS A 92 9.27 3.17 -17.81
N ALA A 93 9.27 2.73 -16.56
CA ALA A 93 9.32 1.32 -16.26
C ALA A 93 7.92 0.71 -16.38
N GLY A 94 7.88 -0.52 -16.89
CA GLY A 94 6.64 -1.24 -17.12
C GLY A 94 5.76 -1.37 -15.88
N ARG A 95 4.49 -1.67 -16.10
CA ARG A 95 3.45 -1.80 -15.08
C ARG A 95 3.83 -2.86 -14.03
N LEU A 96 3.32 -2.65 -12.82
CA LEU A 96 3.43 -3.57 -11.69
C LEU A 96 2.63 -4.87 -11.87
N SER A 97 1.62 -4.81 -12.73
CA SER A 97 0.84 -5.93 -13.20
C SER A 97 1.13 -6.16 -14.68
N LYS A 98 1.06 -7.42 -15.12
CA LYS A 98 1.10 -7.76 -16.55
C LYS A 98 -0.13 -7.19 -17.24
N ASP A 99 -1.28 -7.18 -16.56
CA ASP A 99 -2.57 -6.72 -17.09
C ASP A 99 -3.39 -5.88 -16.08
N MET A 100 -4.42 -5.19 -16.58
CA MET A 100 -5.43 -4.54 -15.72
C MET A 100 -6.24 -5.62 -14.97
N GLY A 101 -6.16 -5.65 -13.64
CA GLY A 101 -6.90 -6.58 -12.80
C GLY A 101 -6.12 -7.83 -12.35
N ASP A 102 -4.79 -7.80 -12.42
CA ASP A 102 -3.98 -8.86 -11.82
C ASP A 102 -4.23 -8.99 -10.31
N PRO A 103 -4.10 -10.21 -9.77
CA PRO A 103 -4.17 -10.47 -8.33
C PRO A 103 -3.22 -9.58 -7.52
N MET A 104 -3.72 -8.93 -6.48
CA MET A 104 -2.89 -8.15 -5.53
C MET A 104 -2.34 -8.98 -4.36
N ILE A 105 -2.43 -10.31 -4.45
CA ILE A 105 -2.00 -11.23 -3.39
C ILE A 105 -0.49 -11.18 -3.12
N GLU A 106 0.30 -10.78 -4.11
CA GLU A 106 1.76 -10.63 -3.99
C GLU A 106 2.19 -9.40 -3.17
N VAL A 107 1.26 -8.53 -2.79
CA VAL A 107 1.49 -7.36 -1.94
C VAL A 107 0.88 -7.62 -0.58
N GLU A 108 1.61 -8.21 0.36
CA GLU A 108 1.09 -8.59 1.69
C GLU A 108 1.31 -7.51 2.74
N ILE A 109 0.28 -7.25 3.55
CA ILE A 109 0.29 -6.21 4.57
C ILE A 109 -0.20 -6.76 5.92
N LEU A 110 0.75 -6.94 6.84
CA LEU A 110 0.51 -7.47 8.19
C LEU A 110 0.91 -6.43 9.25
N PRO A 111 0.35 -6.47 10.46
CA PRO A 111 0.88 -5.66 11.55
C PRO A 111 2.25 -6.17 12.01
N ALA A 112 3.19 -5.26 12.26
CA ALA A 112 4.40 -5.58 13.02
C ALA A 112 4.12 -5.57 14.53
N SER A 113 5.07 -6.07 15.33
CA SER A 113 5.05 -5.98 16.80
C SER A 113 5.02 -4.53 17.32
N THR A 114 5.51 -3.59 16.52
CA THR A 114 5.47 -2.13 16.77
C THR A 114 4.11 -1.51 16.46
N LYS A 115 3.14 -2.29 15.94
CA LYS A 115 1.86 -1.88 15.38
C LYS A 115 1.93 -1.11 14.06
N ALA A 116 3.12 -0.74 13.58
CA ALA A 116 3.27 -0.24 12.22
C ALA A 116 2.98 -1.37 11.21
N PRO A 117 2.35 -1.09 10.07
CA PRO A 117 2.15 -2.10 9.04
C PRO A 117 3.49 -2.51 8.41
N GLU A 118 3.71 -3.81 8.29
CA GLU A 118 4.81 -4.44 7.58
C GLU A 118 4.33 -4.87 6.19
N LEU A 119 5.04 -4.39 5.16
CA LEU A 119 4.82 -4.75 3.78
C LEU A 119 5.79 -5.84 3.35
N ARG A 120 5.29 -6.88 2.69
CA ARG A 120 6.09 -7.89 2.01
C ARG A 120 5.64 -8.03 0.56
N LEU A 121 6.61 -8.06 -0.35
CA LEU A 121 6.38 -8.32 -1.76
C LEU A 121 6.81 -9.75 -2.10
N TYR A 122 6.05 -10.40 -2.95
CA TYR A 122 6.34 -11.73 -3.47
C TYR A 122 6.32 -11.71 -5.01
N GLY A 123 6.83 -12.79 -5.62
CA GLY A 123 6.64 -13.06 -7.05
C GLY A 123 6.96 -11.89 -7.98
N TYR A 124 6.03 -11.58 -8.88
CA TYR A 124 6.21 -10.54 -9.89
C TYR A 124 6.31 -9.12 -9.29
N ALA A 125 5.60 -8.85 -8.19
CA ALA A 125 5.71 -7.58 -7.47
C ALA A 125 7.13 -7.38 -6.90
N GLU A 126 7.72 -8.41 -6.30
CA GLU A 126 9.09 -8.38 -5.78
C GLU A 126 10.12 -8.22 -6.89
N GLU A 127 10.00 -9.00 -7.98
CA GLU A 127 10.85 -8.90 -9.16
C GLU A 127 10.80 -7.49 -9.78
N THR A 128 9.61 -6.89 -9.81
CA THR A 128 9.41 -5.54 -10.32
C THR A 128 10.08 -4.52 -9.41
N ALA A 129 9.91 -4.59 -8.09
CA ALA A 129 10.61 -3.69 -7.15
C ALA A 129 12.13 -3.75 -7.33
N LYS A 130 12.70 -4.96 -7.47
CA LYS A 130 14.13 -5.17 -7.74
C LYS A 130 14.57 -4.56 -9.08
N ARG A 131 13.82 -4.82 -10.16
CA ARG A 131 14.10 -4.27 -11.50
C ARG A 131 14.02 -2.75 -11.53
N LEU A 132 13.13 -2.16 -10.73
CA LEU A 132 12.99 -0.71 -10.59
C LEU A 132 14.12 -0.08 -9.77
N GLY A 133 14.90 -0.86 -9.01
CA GLY A 133 15.88 -0.33 -8.07
C GLY A 133 15.25 0.25 -6.80
N ILE A 134 14.03 -0.17 -6.47
CA ILE A 134 13.37 0.20 -5.20
C ILE A 134 14.03 -0.58 -4.07
N SER A 135 14.67 0.14 -3.15
CA SER A 135 15.33 -0.44 -1.98
C SER A 135 14.38 -0.57 -0.79
N GLU A 136 13.37 0.30 -0.69
CA GLU A 136 12.42 0.28 0.42
C GLU A 136 11.05 0.82 -0.02
N ILE A 137 10.00 0.22 0.54
CA ILE A 137 8.64 0.77 0.49
C ILE A 137 8.10 0.96 1.90
N LYS A 138 7.80 2.20 2.29
CA LYS A 138 7.08 2.53 3.54
C LYS A 138 5.60 2.66 3.27
N ILE A 139 4.76 2.21 4.20
CA ILE A 139 3.31 2.33 4.10
C ILE A 139 2.70 2.84 5.39
N SER A 140 1.61 3.58 5.27
CA SER A 140 0.72 3.93 6.37
C SER A 140 -0.72 3.76 5.90
N LEU A 141 -1.56 3.19 6.77
CA LEU A 141 -2.97 2.94 6.47
C LEU A 141 -3.84 3.26 7.69
N THR A 142 -5.05 3.72 7.41
CA THR A 142 -6.02 4.12 8.42
C THR A 142 -7.44 3.86 7.93
N HIS A 143 -8.39 3.85 8.86
CA HIS A 143 -9.80 3.86 8.54
C HIS A 143 -10.56 4.74 9.54
N SER A 144 -11.55 5.47 9.07
CA SER A 144 -12.41 6.30 9.91
C SER A 144 -13.78 6.47 9.25
N GLY A 145 -14.84 6.32 10.04
CA GLY A 145 -16.22 6.36 9.54
C GLY A 145 -16.43 5.32 8.44
N ILE A 146 -16.75 5.81 7.23
CA ILE A 146 -17.05 4.98 6.06
C ILE A 146 -15.86 4.82 5.10
N TYR A 147 -14.69 5.41 5.42
CA TYR A 147 -13.53 5.41 4.54
C TYR A 147 -12.37 4.63 5.15
N ALA A 148 -11.61 3.98 4.27
CA ALA A 148 -10.26 3.52 4.55
C ALA A 148 -9.29 4.20 3.58
N ALA A 149 -8.10 4.55 4.04
CA ALA A 149 -7.12 5.26 3.23
C ALA A 149 -5.72 4.73 3.51
N ALA A 150 -4.84 4.85 2.52
CA ALA A 150 -3.45 4.50 2.67
C ALA A 150 -2.54 5.36 1.80
N VAL A 151 -1.29 5.45 2.24
CA VAL A 151 -0.20 6.10 1.51
C VAL A 151 1.02 5.16 1.48
N ALA A 152 1.75 5.17 0.38
CA ALA A 152 2.95 4.38 0.18
C ALA A 152 4.09 5.23 -0.41
N LEU A 153 5.30 5.03 0.11
CA LEU A 153 6.55 5.63 -0.33
C LEU A 153 7.47 4.56 -0.87
N ALA A 154 7.73 4.54 -2.17
CA ALA A 154 8.84 3.77 -2.71
C ALA A 154 10.08 4.66 -2.79
N VAL A 155 11.22 4.21 -2.27
CA VAL A 155 12.51 4.87 -2.44
C VAL A 155 13.59 3.91 -2.91
N GLY A 156 14.58 4.48 -3.58
CA GLY A 156 15.72 3.76 -4.09
C GLY A 156 16.61 4.64 -4.95
N SER A 157 17.56 4.00 -5.59
CA SER A 157 18.50 4.65 -6.51
C SER A 157 18.10 4.31 -7.94
N ALA A 158 17.96 5.31 -8.81
CA ALA A 158 17.82 5.10 -10.26
C ALA A 158 19.16 4.72 -10.92
N GLU A 159 19.94 3.81 -10.31
CA GLU A 159 21.05 3.17 -11.00
C GLU A 159 20.44 2.17 -11.99
N PHE A 160 20.39 2.59 -13.25
CA PHE A 160 19.89 1.81 -14.38
C PHE A 160 20.51 0.40 -14.40
N CYS A 161 19.71 -0.63 -14.12
CA CYS A 161 20.04 -1.96 -14.58
C CYS A 161 19.68 -2.01 -16.07
N SER A 162 20.68 -1.77 -16.93
CA SER A 162 20.60 -2.00 -18.37
C SER A 162 20.51 -3.51 -18.65
N ALA A 163 19.36 -4.10 -18.34
CA ALA A 163 19.00 -5.40 -18.88
C ALA A 163 18.05 -5.14 -20.06
N GLU A 164 18.62 -5.19 -21.26
CA GLU A 164 17.89 -5.22 -22.52
C GLU A 164 16.86 -6.38 -22.48
N PHE A 165 15.64 -6.09 -22.94
CA PHE A 165 14.60 -7.08 -23.23
C PHE A 165 14.59 -7.38 -24.73
#